data_AF-A0A4S1FPL7-F1
#
_entry.id   AF-A0A4S1FPL7-F1
#
_cell.length_a   1.000
_cell.length_b   1.000
_cell.length_c   1.000
_cell.angle_alpha   90.00
_cell.angle_beta   90.00
_cell.angle_gamma   90.00
#
_symmetry.space_group_name_H-M   'P 1'
#
loop_
_entity.id
_entity.type
_entity.pdbx_description
1 polymer ?
#
loop_
_entity_poly.entity_id
_entity_poly.type
_entity_poly.pdbx_seq_one_letter_code
_entity_poly.pdbx_strand_id
1 'polypeptide(L)'
;VEQGRTVFRQLTTEENLRVSLHPGADIGEAYALFPELVQRRTVKASLLSGGEQQMLVIARALLTRPKVLLIDEMSAGLAPVIVTRLMTAVRKLAD
;
A
#
# COMPACT_ATOMS: atom_id res chain seq x y z
N VAL A 1 -9.50 9.13 -10.19
CA VAL A 1 -9.35 8.69 -8.77
C VAL A 1 -9.09 9.92 -7.92
N GLU A 2 -9.96 10.26 -6.96
CA GLU A 2 -9.76 11.46 -6.14
C GLU A 2 -8.65 11.25 -5.11
N GLN A 3 -7.53 11.98 -5.27
CA GLN A 3 -6.30 11.86 -4.48
C GLN A 3 -6.50 12.07 -2.96
N GLY A 4 -7.66 12.56 -2.52
CA GLY A 4 -7.95 12.88 -1.11
C GLY A 4 -8.65 11.80 -0.28
N ARG A 5 -9.09 10.68 -0.88
CA ARG A 5 -9.99 9.70 -0.21
C ARG A 5 -9.46 8.27 -0.08
N THR A 6 -8.24 7.98 -0.48
CA THR A 6 -7.73 6.60 -0.55
C THR A 6 -7.13 6.07 0.76
N VAL A 7 -6.84 6.93 1.74
CA VAL A 7 -6.35 6.54 3.09
C VAL A 7 -7.26 7.05 4.21
N PHE A 8 -7.36 6.28 5.30
CA PHE A 8 -8.05 6.72 6.51
C PHE A 8 -7.14 7.66 7.30
N ARG A 9 -7.28 8.96 7.05
CA ARG A 9 -6.38 10.01 7.56
C ARG A 9 -6.22 10.05 9.09
N GLN A 10 -7.25 9.67 9.84
CA GLN A 10 -7.21 9.68 11.31
C GLN A 10 -6.55 8.44 11.92
N LEU A 11 -6.41 7.37 11.13
CA LEU A 11 -5.77 6.13 11.54
C LEU A 11 -4.26 6.18 11.25
N THR A 12 -3.50 5.45 12.05
CA THR A 12 -2.09 5.17 11.80
C THR A 12 -1.89 4.34 10.54
N THR A 13 -0.65 4.30 10.03
CA THR A 13 -0.27 3.46 8.90
C THR A 13 -0.62 1.99 9.15
N GLU A 14 -0.33 1.46 10.34
CA GLU A 14 -0.62 0.07 10.68
C GLU A 14 -2.12 -0.20 10.81
N GLU A 15 -2.89 0.71 11.43
CA GLU A 15 -4.35 0.59 11.49
C GLU A 15 -4.97 0.63 10.09
N ASN A 16 -4.46 1.48 9.20
CA ASN A 16 -4.88 1.51 7.80
C ASN A 16 -4.69 0.14 7.12
N LEU A 17 -3.53 -0.51 7.33
CA LEU A 17 -3.25 -1.84 6.81
C LEU A 17 -4.22 -2.89 7.39
N ARG A 18 -4.47 -2.83 8.71
CA ARG A 18 -5.38 -3.76 9.39
C ARG A 18 -6.81 -3.71 8.87
N VAL A 19 -7.32 -2.54 8.48
CA VAL A 19 -8.68 -2.40 7.93
C VAL A 19 -8.90 -3.26 6.67
N SER A 20 -7.83 -3.52 5.90
CA SER A 20 -7.91 -4.25 4.64
C SER A 20 -7.25 -5.64 4.70
N LEU A 21 -6.94 -6.13 5.91
CA LEU A 21 -6.22 -7.39 6.10
C LEU A 21 -7.15 -8.59 5.87
N HIS A 22 -6.90 -9.35 4.80
CA HIS A 22 -7.57 -10.62 4.55
C HIS A 22 -7.16 -11.66 5.61
N PRO A 23 -8.05 -12.57 6.08
CA PRO A 23 -7.73 -13.53 7.16
C PRO A 23 -6.52 -14.43 6.91
N GLY A 24 -6.21 -14.69 5.64
CA GLY A 24 -5.03 -15.47 5.26
C GLY A 24 -3.75 -14.66 5.07
N ALA A 25 -3.83 -13.33 5.04
CA ALA A 25 -2.70 -12.44 4.78
C ALA A 25 -2.02 -11.98 6.08
N ASP A 26 -0.74 -11.67 5.99
CA ASP A 26 0.03 -11.12 7.10
C ASP A 26 0.42 -9.66 6.84
N ILE A 27 0.35 -8.81 7.87
CA ILE A 27 0.71 -7.39 7.74
C ILE A 27 2.18 -7.21 7.36
N GLY A 28 3.04 -8.18 7.72
CA GLY A 28 4.43 -8.26 7.33
C GLY A 28 4.64 -8.40 5.82
N GLU A 29 3.67 -8.92 5.07
CA GLU A 29 3.71 -8.93 3.60
C GLU A 29 3.78 -7.49 3.06
N ALA A 30 2.98 -6.57 3.61
CA ALA A 30 3.00 -5.16 3.25
C ALA A 30 4.34 -4.50 3.61
N TYR A 31 4.90 -4.83 4.77
CA TYR A 31 6.19 -4.30 5.21
C TYR A 31 7.38 -4.84 4.42
N ALA A 32 7.32 -6.08 3.98
CA ALA A 32 8.32 -6.64 3.08
C ALA A 32 8.32 -5.94 1.72
N LEU A 33 7.14 -5.57 1.22
CA LEU A 33 6.99 -4.84 -0.05
C LEU A 33 7.36 -3.35 0.06
N PHE A 34 6.98 -2.71 1.15
CA PHE A 34 7.25 -1.29 1.40
C PHE A 34 7.86 -1.09 2.79
N PRO A 35 9.18 -1.34 2.95
CA PRO A 35 9.90 -1.16 4.21
C PRO A 35 9.77 0.25 4.79
N GLU A 36 9.55 1.25 3.94
CA GLU A 36 9.29 2.63 4.32
C GLU A 36 8.09 2.75 5.27
N LEU A 37 7.07 1.90 5.12
CA LEU A 37 5.89 1.89 5.99
C LEU A 37 6.18 1.37 7.40
N VAL A 38 7.23 0.56 7.59
CA VAL A 38 7.63 0.05 8.92
C VAL A 38 8.06 1.20 9.83
N GLN A 39 8.90 2.09 9.29
CA GLN A 39 9.39 3.27 10.02
C GLN A 39 8.25 4.25 10.36
N ARG A 40 7.14 4.17 9.63
CA ARG A 40 5.95 5.01 9.79
C ARG A 40 4.76 4.29 10.42
N ARG A 41 4.94 3.09 10.97
CA ARG A 41 3.81 2.23 11.40
C ARG A 41 2.85 2.93 12.38
N THR A 42 3.37 3.74 13.30
CA THR A 42 2.61 4.48 14.32
C THR A 42 2.22 5.90 13.89
N VAL A 43 2.67 6.35 12.72
CA VAL A 43 2.38 7.70 12.19
C VAL A 43 0.98 7.70 11.58
N LYS A 44 0.20 8.75 11.84
CA LYS A 44 -1.11 8.96 11.20
C LYS A 44 -0.96 9.10 9.70
N ALA A 45 -1.87 8.49 8.93
CA ALA A 45 -1.81 8.53 7.47
C ALA A 45 -1.89 9.97 6.90
N SER A 46 -2.49 10.91 7.62
CA SER A 46 -2.49 12.34 7.25
C SER A 46 -1.12 13.01 7.25
N LEU A 47 -0.13 12.45 7.95
CA LEU A 47 1.23 13.00 8.08
C LEU A 47 2.23 12.34 7.13
N LEU A 48 1.80 11.33 6.37
CA LEU A 48 2.60 10.69 5.35
C LEU A 48 2.75 11.62 4.14
N SER A 49 3.92 11.60 3.50
CA SER A 49 4.13 12.20 2.18
C SER A 49 3.22 11.56 1.13
N GLY A 50 3.01 12.22 -0.01
CA GLY A 50 2.18 11.67 -1.09
C GLY A 50 2.63 10.28 -1.56
N GLY A 51 3.94 10.07 -1.69
CA GLY A 51 4.50 8.76 -2.05
C GLY A 51 4.28 7.69 -0.98
N GLU A 52 4.43 8.04 0.31
CA GLU A 52 4.12 7.13 1.43
C GLU A 52 2.62 6.80 1.50
N GLN A 53 1.73 7.77 1.24
CA GLN A 53 0.30 7.51 1.15
C GLN A 53 -0.02 6.56 -0.01
N GLN A 54 0.62 6.74 -1.16
CA GLN A 54 0.42 5.87 -2.32
C GLN A 54 0.91 4.44 -2.06
N MET A 55 2.09 4.28 -1.41
CA MET A 55 2.56 2.98 -0.93
C MET A 55 1.55 2.32 0.03
N LEU A 56 1.00 3.08 0.98
CA LEU A 56 -0.01 2.58 1.92
C LEU A 56 -1.29 2.12 1.20
N VAL A 57 -1.76 2.87 0.21
CA VAL A 57 -2.94 2.50 -0.60
C VAL A 57 -2.71 1.19 -1.35
N ILE A 58 -1.55 1.07 -2.00
CA ILE A 58 -1.17 -0.13 -2.74
C ILE A 58 -1.04 -1.32 -1.79
N ALA A 59 -0.32 -1.16 -0.68
CA ALA A 59 -0.16 -2.20 0.34
C ALA A 59 -1.51 -2.72 0.84
N ARG A 60 -2.43 -1.82 1.17
CA ARG A 60 -3.80 -2.18 1.57
C ARG A 60 -4.54 -2.95 0.49
N ALA A 61 -4.46 -2.51 -0.77
CA ALA A 61 -5.11 -3.21 -1.88
C ALA A 61 -4.59 -4.65 -2.01
N LEU A 62 -3.27 -4.85 -1.92
CA LEU A 62 -2.65 -6.17 -2.02
C LEU A 62 -3.00 -7.09 -0.84
N LEU A 63 -3.08 -6.56 0.38
CA LEU A 63 -3.48 -7.32 1.58
C LEU A 63 -4.90 -7.86 1.53
N THR A 64 -5.76 -7.36 0.62
CA THR A 64 -7.09 -7.94 0.39
C THR A 64 -7.07 -9.26 -0.36
N ARG A 65 -5.90 -9.70 -0.85
CA ARG A 65 -5.72 -10.82 -1.80
C ARG A 65 -6.66 -10.71 -3.01
N PRO A 66 -6.55 -9.62 -3.78
CA PRO A 66 -7.44 -9.39 -4.90
C PRO A 66 -7.16 -10.42 -5.99
N LYS A 67 -8.23 -10.96 -6.61
CA LYS A 67 -8.10 -11.82 -7.81
C LYS A 67 -7.76 -11.01 -9.07
N VAL A 68 -8.11 -9.73 -9.07
CA VAL A 68 -7.84 -8.79 -10.16
C VAL A 68 -7.47 -7.46 -9.55
N LEU A 69 -6.34 -6.88 -9.99
CA LEU A 69 -5.90 -5.55 -9.61
C LEU A 69 -5.79 -4.69 -10.87
N LEU A 70 -6.63 -3.67 -10.96
CA LEU A 70 -6.56 -2.67 -12.02
C LEU A 70 -5.82 -1.44 -11.49
N ILE A 71 -4.71 -1.09 -12.13
CA ILE A 71 -3.93 0.10 -11.78
C ILE A 71 -3.96 1.04 -12.98
N ASP A 72 -4.58 2.20 -12.78
CA ASP A 72 -4.53 3.29 -13.75
C ASP A 72 -3.35 4.21 -13.39
N GLU A 73 -2.58 4.64 -14.39
CA GLU A 73 -1.34 5.45 -14.25
C GLU A 73 -0.36 4.99 -13.14
N MET A 74 0.43 3.95 -13.42
CA MET A 74 1.41 3.43 -12.44
C MET A 74 2.56 4.38 -12.07
N SER A 75 2.93 5.34 -12.93
CA SER A 75 4.16 6.14 -12.80
C SER A 75 3.96 7.57 -12.30
N ALA A 76 2.72 8.07 -12.25
CA ALA A 76 2.47 9.44 -11.81
C ALA A 76 2.62 9.54 -10.28
N GLY A 77 3.76 10.06 -9.82
CA GLY A 77 4.01 10.37 -8.40
C GLY A 77 4.76 9.31 -7.59
N LEU A 78 5.06 8.14 -8.16
CA LEU A 78 5.88 7.10 -7.51
C LEU A 78 7.33 7.14 -7.99
N ALA A 79 8.27 6.99 -7.05
CA ALA A 79 9.66 6.77 -7.39
C ALA A 79 9.82 5.45 -8.19
N PRO A 80 10.73 5.38 -9.19
CA PRO A 80 10.89 4.20 -10.05
C PRO A 80 11.07 2.88 -9.28
N VAL A 81 11.80 2.93 -8.15
CA VAL A 81 12.02 1.76 -7.29
C VAL A 81 10.72 1.18 -6.72
N ILE A 82 9.74 2.03 -6.42
CA ILE A 82 8.44 1.62 -5.89
C ILE A 82 7.61 0.93 -6.97
N VAL A 83 7.66 1.43 -8.21
CA VAL A 83 7.01 0.80 -9.36
C VAL A 83 7.57 -0.61 -9.61
N THR A 84 8.89 -0.78 -9.56
CA THR A 84 9.52 -2.10 -9.70
C THR A 84 9.09 -3.08 -8.62
N ARG A 85 9.01 -2.64 -7.35
CA ARG A 85 8.53 -3.47 -6.24
C ARG A 85 7.07 -3.86 -6.41
N LEU A 86 6.22 -2.91 -6.82
CA LEU A 86 4.81 -3.17 -7.13
C LEU A 86 4.67 -4.22 -8.24
N MET A 87 5.38 -4.07 -9.35
CA MET A 87 5.34 -5.04 -10.46
C MET A 87 5.77 -6.43 -10.00
N THR A 88 6.79 -6.51 -9.15
CA THR A 88 7.23 -7.77 -8.54
C THR A 88 6.14 -8.40 -7.67
N ALA A 89 5.42 -7.58 -6.88
CA ALA A 89 4.32 -8.04 -6.03
C ALA A 89 3.12 -8.54 -6.85
N VAL A 90 2.72 -7.77 -7.88
CA VAL A 90 1.62 -8.15 -8.77
C VAL A 90 1.95 -9.44 -9.50
N ARG A 91 3.20 -9.60 -9.98
CA ARG A 91 3.62 -10.85 -10.62
C ARG A 91 3.46 -12.06 -9.69
N LYS A 92 3.90 -11.94 -8.44
CA LYS A 92 3.76 -13.01 -7.43
C LYS A 92 2.30 -13.35 -7.08
N LEU A 93 1.37 -12.40 -7.23
CA LEU A 93 -0.05 -12.64 -7.01
C LEU A 93 -0.76 -13.23 -8.24
N ALA A 94 -0.20 -13.01 -9.43
CA ALA A 94 -0.75 -13.50 -10.69
C ALA A 94 -0.32 -14.94 -11.01
N ASP A 95 0.77 -15.42 -10.41
CA ASP A 95 1.27 -16.80 -10.50
C ASP A 95 0.61 -17.70 -9.42
#